data_AF-A0A8J2EEZ1-F1
#
_entry.id   AF-A0A8J2EEZ1-F1
#
_cell.length_a   1.000
_cell.length_b   1.000
_cell.length_c   1.000
_cell.angle_alpha   90.00
_cell.angle_beta   90.00
_cell.angle_gamma   90.00
#
_symmetry.space_group_name_H-M   'P 1'
#
loop_
_entity.id
_entity.type
_entity.pdbx_description
1 polymer ?
#
loop_
_entity_poly.entity_id
_entity_poly.type
_entity_poly.pdbx_seq_one_letter_code
_entity_poly.pdbx_strand_id
1 'polypeptide(L)'
;MKIVNSLREKKATKNDNKPAESNLIEGPRLVDLKELGKNLRCCKCDEVLCLDNVSDETRVAFHSTLKVNCPKCNVVTLVSTGKCHRVNNNNRTKRSDITTGVVLGAVHAGYGCSGLNKILACVNMPLISSKIFKRYEREVGPAIEKAAQESCKRAASEERQLVLNNIEKLCEFL
;
A
#
# COMPACT_ATOMS: atom_id res chain seq x y z
N MET A 1 54.70 24.63 27.94
CA MET A 1 53.81 25.10 26.85
C MET A 1 52.73 24.03 26.69
N LYS A 2 51.47 24.38 26.98
CA LYS A 2 50.40 23.43 27.37
C LYS A 2 49.73 22.81 26.15
N ILE A 3 49.53 21.49 26.21
CA ILE A 3 48.71 20.67 25.31
C ILE A 3 47.24 21.07 25.52
N VAL A 4 46.56 21.54 24.47
CA VAL A 4 45.13 21.84 24.50
C VAL A 4 44.36 20.64 23.95
N ASN A 5 43.85 19.81 24.87
CA ASN A 5 42.72 18.92 24.62
C ASN A 5 41.44 19.71 24.89
N SER A 6 40.55 19.88 23.90
CA SER A 6 39.19 20.37 24.13
C SER A 6 38.14 19.45 23.50
N LEU A 7 37.62 18.57 24.36
CA LEU A 7 36.21 18.23 24.54
C LEU A 7 35.38 17.86 23.30
N ARG A 8 35.26 16.53 23.12
CA ARG A 8 34.14 15.86 22.44
C ARG A 8 32.83 16.16 23.18
N GLU A 9 31.90 16.82 22.52
CA GLU A 9 30.52 16.94 22.99
C GLU A 9 29.82 15.57 22.93
N LYS A 10 29.50 15.03 24.11
CA LYS A 10 28.64 13.86 24.28
C LYS A 10 27.21 14.31 23.94
N LYS A 11 26.68 13.93 22.77
CA LYS A 11 25.24 14.03 22.51
C LYS A 11 24.52 13.07 23.45
N ALA A 12 23.82 13.64 24.43
CA ALA A 12 22.94 12.94 25.35
C ALA A 12 21.91 12.14 24.54
N THR A 13 21.88 10.83 24.79
CA THR A 13 20.81 9.92 24.39
C THR A 13 19.54 10.35 25.11
N LYS A 14 18.63 11.03 24.41
CA LYS A 14 17.23 11.15 24.84
C LYS A 14 16.61 9.76 24.76
N ASN A 15 16.50 9.15 25.93
CA ASN A 15 15.71 7.96 26.16
C ASN A 15 14.24 8.42 26.21
N ASP A 16 13.62 8.56 25.03
CA ASP A 16 12.19 8.82 24.94
C ASP A 16 11.47 7.53 25.30
N ASN A 17 11.21 7.34 26.59
CA ASN A 17 10.18 6.42 27.09
C ASN A 17 8.83 6.91 26.56
N LYS A 18 8.53 6.56 25.31
CA LYS A 18 7.17 6.62 24.78
C LYS A 18 6.35 5.62 25.60
N PRO A 19 5.26 6.03 26.25
CA PRO A 19 4.37 5.07 26.90
C PRO A 19 3.94 4.05 25.84
N ALA A 20 3.96 2.77 26.19
CA ALA A 20 3.48 1.70 25.31
C ALA A 20 2.07 2.07 24.86
N GLU A 21 1.92 2.49 23.61
CA GLU A 21 0.62 2.68 22.97
C GLU A 21 -0.12 1.36 23.20
N SER A 22 -1.20 1.40 23.97
CA SER A 22 -2.07 0.26 24.20
C SER A 22 -2.31 -0.43 22.85
N ASN A 23 -2.02 -1.73 22.76
CA ASN A 23 -2.17 -2.57 21.56
C ASN A 23 -3.65 -2.76 21.17
N LEU A 24 -4.44 -1.69 21.19
CA LEU A 24 -5.84 -1.68 20.81
C LEU A 24 -5.89 -1.66 19.29
N ILE A 25 -6.24 -2.82 18.72
CA ILE A 25 -6.42 -3.01 17.29
C ILE A 25 -7.76 -2.38 16.92
N GLU A 26 -7.76 -1.07 16.77
CA GLU A 26 -8.96 -0.28 16.53
C GLU A 26 -8.94 0.39 15.14
N GLY A 27 -10.14 0.75 14.70
CA GLY A 27 -10.40 1.47 13.46
C GLY A 27 -10.47 0.60 12.20
N PRO A 28 -10.94 1.17 11.08
CA PRO A 28 -11.13 0.43 9.84
C PRO A 28 -9.83 -0.10 9.24
N ARG A 29 -9.92 -1.22 8.52
CA ARG A 29 -8.83 -1.84 7.74
C ARG A 29 -9.29 -2.17 6.34
N LEU A 30 -8.37 -2.07 5.38
CA LEU A 30 -8.59 -2.57 4.03
C LEU A 30 -8.24 -4.07 4.00
N VAL A 31 -9.16 -4.88 3.50
CA VAL A 31 -9.02 -6.34 3.47
C VAL A 31 -9.51 -6.89 2.14
N ASP A 32 -8.86 -7.94 1.65
CA ASP A 32 -9.44 -8.81 0.63
C ASP A 32 -10.28 -9.85 1.37
N LEU A 33 -11.61 -9.72 1.30
CA LEU A 33 -12.54 -10.59 2.05
C LEU A 33 -12.34 -12.07 1.74
N LYS A 34 -12.03 -12.41 0.48
CA LYS A 34 -11.82 -13.80 0.07
C LYS A 34 -10.53 -14.36 0.64
N GLU A 35 -9.46 -13.57 0.59
CA GLU A 35 -8.17 -13.96 1.15
C GLU A 35 -8.22 -14.03 2.68
N LEU A 36 -8.86 -13.05 3.33
CA LEU A 36 -9.06 -13.05 4.78
C LEU A 36 -9.86 -14.26 5.24
N GLY A 37 -11.00 -14.55 4.61
CA GLY A 37 -11.84 -15.70 4.98
C GLY A 37 -11.12 -17.04 4.80
N LYS A 38 -10.26 -17.15 3.78
CA LYS A 38 -9.39 -18.32 3.58
C LYS A 38 -8.34 -18.43 4.69
N ASN A 39 -7.74 -17.32 5.10
CA ASN A 39 -6.64 -17.29 6.05
C ASN A 39 -7.10 -17.34 7.52
N LEU A 40 -8.39 -17.11 7.81
CA LEU A 40 -9.00 -17.24 9.15
C LEU A 40 -9.20 -18.70 9.56
N ARG A 41 -8.13 -19.50 9.46
CA ARG A 41 -8.08 -20.90 9.87
C ARG A 41 -6.82 -21.16 10.66
N CYS A 42 -6.93 -21.92 11.73
CA CYS A 42 -5.79 -22.25 12.56
C CYS A 42 -4.74 -23.05 11.76
N CYS A 43 -3.48 -22.62 11.81
CA CYS A 43 -2.39 -23.32 11.11
C CYS A 43 -2.11 -24.74 11.65
N LYS A 44 -2.64 -25.11 12.83
CA LYS A 44 -2.43 -26.42 13.45
C LYS A 44 -3.64 -27.34 13.35
N CYS A 45 -4.83 -26.87 13.70
CA CYS A 45 -6.03 -27.72 13.80
C CYS A 45 -7.15 -27.35 12.83
N ASP A 46 -6.90 -26.43 11.88
CA ASP A 46 -7.81 -25.96 10.83
C ASP A 46 -9.15 -25.36 11.33
N GLU A 47 -9.26 -25.11 12.64
CA GLU A 47 -10.43 -24.48 13.25
C GLU A 47 -10.60 -23.06 12.73
N VAL A 48 -11.85 -22.66 12.46
CA VAL A 48 -12.16 -21.30 12.00
C VAL A 48 -11.84 -20.32 13.13
N LEU A 49 -11.12 -19.26 12.80
CA LEU A 49 -10.67 -18.26 13.76
C LEU A 49 -11.63 -17.08 13.81
N CYS A 50 -11.88 -16.56 15.01
CA CYS A 50 -12.67 -15.37 15.23
C CYS A 50 -11.76 -14.13 15.29
N LEU A 51 -12.21 -13.02 14.68
CA LEU A 51 -11.51 -11.73 14.76
C LEU A 51 -11.52 -11.14 16.18
N ASP A 52 -12.46 -11.52 17.04
CA ASP A 52 -12.47 -11.11 18.44
C ASP A 52 -11.27 -11.68 19.23
N ASN A 53 -10.64 -12.75 18.72
CA ASN A 53 -9.49 -13.41 19.35
C ASN A 53 -8.14 -12.87 18.83
N VAL A 54 -8.13 -11.71 18.17
CA VAL A 54 -6.89 -11.08 17.72
C VAL A 54 -6.16 -10.50 18.94
N SER A 55 -4.90 -10.89 19.12
CA SER A 55 -4.04 -10.42 20.22
C SER A 55 -3.08 -9.31 19.80
N ASP A 56 -2.73 -9.23 18.51
CA ASP A 56 -1.78 -8.26 17.98
C ASP A 56 -1.96 -8.06 16.47
N GLU A 57 -1.47 -6.94 15.93
CA GLU A 57 -1.51 -6.60 14.52
C GLU A 57 -0.16 -6.02 14.06
N THR A 58 0.49 -6.69 13.11
CA THR A 58 1.62 -6.10 12.37
C THR A 58 1.10 -5.46 11.10
N ARG A 59 1.34 -4.14 10.94
CA ARG A 59 0.95 -3.41 9.73
C ARG A 59 2.15 -3.03 8.88
N VAL A 60 2.01 -3.19 7.57
CA VAL A 60 2.90 -2.61 6.56
C VAL A 60 2.05 -1.91 5.52
N ALA A 61 2.04 -0.58 5.56
CA ALA A 61 1.11 0.23 4.78
C ALA A 61 -0.36 -0.14 5.10
N PHE A 62 -1.15 -0.53 4.09
CA PHE A 62 -2.54 -0.99 4.26
C PHE A 62 -2.66 -2.50 4.43
N HIS A 63 -1.54 -3.23 4.48
CA HIS A 63 -1.55 -4.65 4.71
C HIS A 63 -1.42 -4.95 6.20
N SER A 64 -2.34 -5.78 6.69
CA SER A 64 -2.34 -6.22 8.07
C SER A 64 -2.04 -7.71 8.16
N THR A 65 -1.22 -8.08 9.14
CA THR A 65 -1.02 -9.46 9.58
C THR A 65 -1.47 -9.55 11.03
N LEU A 66 -2.60 -10.22 11.24
CA LEU A 66 -3.23 -10.37 12.54
C LEU A 66 -2.65 -11.60 13.26
N LYS A 67 -2.34 -11.48 14.54
CA LYS A 67 -2.03 -12.62 15.40
C LYS A 67 -3.31 -13.06 16.09
N VAL A 68 -3.85 -14.20 15.69
CA VAL A 68 -5.15 -14.69 16.19
C VAL A 68 -4.95 -15.95 17.02
N ASN A 69 -5.48 -15.94 18.24
CA ASN A 69 -5.39 -17.09 19.14
C ASN A 69 -6.47 -18.10 18.78
N CYS A 70 -6.07 -19.34 18.50
CA CYS A 70 -7.02 -20.42 18.27
C CYS A 70 -7.70 -20.82 19.59
N PRO A 71 -9.04 -20.77 19.70
CA PRO A 71 -9.74 -21.10 20.95
C PRO A 71 -9.66 -22.59 21.31
N LYS A 72 -9.35 -23.46 20.34
CA LYS A 72 -9.33 -24.92 20.52
C LYS A 72 -7.97 -25.46 20.94
N CYS A 73 -6.89 -24.98 20.32
CA CYS A 73 -5.54 -25.51 20.55
C CYS A 73 -4.55 -24.47 21.11
N ASN A 74 -5.00 -23.24 21.37
CA ASN A 74 -4.22 -22.12 21.93
C ASN A 74 -2.97 -21.74 21.11
N VAL A 75 -2.88 -22.18 19.85
CA VAL A 75 -1.81 -21.77 18.93
C VAL A 75 -2.15 -20.41 18.32
N VAL A 76 -1.16 -19.51 18.33
CA VAL A 76 -1.22 -18.21 17.65
C VAL A 76 -1.02 -18.43 16.16
N THR A 77 -2.00 -18.05 15.36
CA THR A 77 -1.93 -18.11 13.89
C THR A 77 -1.74 -16.71 13.32
N LEU A 78 -0.84 -16.58 12.34
CA LEU A 78 -0.66 -15.35 11.58
C LEU A 78 -1.64 -15.34 10.40
N VAL A 79 -2.59 -14.42 10.46
CA VAL A 79 -3.64 -14.27 9.45
C VAL A 79 -3.35 -13.03 8.62
N SER A 80 -3.03 -13.22 7.35
CA SER A 80 -2.83 -12.12 6.40
C SER A 80 -4.17 -11.65 5.86
N THR A 81 -4.40 -10.33 5.87
CA THR A 81 -5.68 -9.73 5.44
C THR A 81 -5.80 -9.52 3.93
N GLY A 82 -4.78 -9.88 3.14
CA GLY A 82 -4.81 -9.70 1.71
C GLY A 82 -3.67 -10.41 0.98
N LYS A 83 -3.72 -10.35 -0.35
CA LYS A 83 -2.72 -10.99 -1.21
C LYS A 83 -1.44 -10.16 -1.30
N CYS A 84 -0.37 -10.84 -1.67
CA CYS A 84 0.89 -10.21 -2.00
C CYS A 84 1.49 -10.82 -3.27
N HIS A 85 1.89 -9.96 -4.22
CA HIS A 85 2.63 -10.34 -5.40
C HIS A 85 4.15 -10.19 -5.21
N ARG A 86 4.92 -10.79 -6.13
CA ARG A 86 6.38 -10.73 -6.17
C ARG A 86 6.81 -9.64 -7.15
N VAL A 87 7.74 -8.78 -6.73
CA VAL A 87 8.22 -7.65 -7.55
C VAL A 87 9.41 -8.04 -8.42
N ASN A 88 10.14 -9.08 -8.04
CA ASN A 88 11.34 -9.51 -8.75
C ASN A 88 11.40 -11.06 -8.77
N ASN A 89 11.92 -11.61 -9.87
CA ASN A 89 12.11 -13.05 -10.09
C ASN A 89 12.97 -13.73 -9.00
N ASN A 90 13.80 -12.96 -8.30
CA ASN A 90 14.65 -13.47 -7.23
C ASN A 90 13.92 -13.74 -5.89
N ASN A 91 12.58 -13.74 -5.87
CA ASN A 91 11.71 -14.18 -4.77
C ASN A 91 11.84 -13.51 -3.39
N ARG A 92 12.73 -12.51 -3.23
CA ARG A 92 13.04 -11.93 -1.92
C ARG A 92 12.10 -10.82 -1.47
N THR A 93 11.36 -10.17 -2.38
CA THR A 93 10.50 -9.02 -2.03
C THR A 93 9.06 -9.26 -2.46
N LYS A 94 8.17 -9.31 -1.48
CA LYS A 94 6.71 -9.30 -1.67
C LYS A 94 6.14 -7.90 -1.44
N ARG A 95 5.06 -7.58 -2.15
CA ARG A 95 4.30 -6.33 -2.03
C ARG A 95 2.84 -6.64 -1.85
N SER A 96 2.15 -5.82 -1.08
CA SER A 96 0.72 -5.99 -0.86
C SER A 96 -0.07 -5.47 -2.05
N ASP A 97 -0.95 -6.31 -2.59
CA ASP A 97 -1.78 -5.96 -3.75
C ASP A 97 -2.75 -4.82 -3.39
N ILE A 98 -3.31 -4.85 -2.18
CA ILE A 98 -4.16 -3.78 -1.63
C ILE A 98 -3.39 -2.46 -1.64
N THR A 99 -2.15 -2.45 -1.14
CA THR A 99 -1.36 -1.22 -1.06
C THR A 99 -0.99 -0.71 -2.46
N THR A 100 -0.58 -1.61 -3.36
CA THR A 100 -0.31 -1.26 -4.77
C THR A 100 -1.55 -0.65 -5.43
N GLY A 101 -2.73 -1.24 -5.23
CA GLY A 101 -3.99 -0.72 -5.76
C GLY A 101 -4.36 0.67 -5.21
N VAL A 102 -4.23 0.88 -3.89
CA VAL A 102 -4.50 2.19 -3.28
C VAL A 102 -3.55 3.27 -3.79
N VAL A 103 -2.24 2.96 -3.89
CA VAL A 103 -1.25 3.93 -4.37
C VAL A 103 -1.43 4.20 -5.87
N LEU A 104 -1.71 3.17 -6.68
CA LEU A 104 -2.09 3.33 -8.08
C LEU A 104 -3.29 4.26 -8.22
N GLY A 105 -4.35 4.01 -7.47
CA GLY A 105 -5.56 4.83 -7.48
C GLY A 105 -5.30 6.27 -7.06
N ALA A 106 -4.49 6.49 -6.02
CA ALA A 106 -4.09 7.82 -5.58
C ALA A 106 -3.34 8.58 -6.68
N VAL A 107 -2.31 7.96 -7.28
CA VAL A 107 -1.52 8.58 -8.35
C VAL A 107 -2.37 8.85 -9.59
N HIS A 108 -3.23 7.89 -9.98
CA HIS A 108 -4.13 8.03 -11.11
C HIS A 108 -5.13 9.19 -10.91
N ALA A 109 -5.60 9.40 -9.69
CA ALA A 109 -6.47 10.51 -9.32
C ALA A 109 -5.73 11.85 -9.09
N GLY A 110 -4.41 11.91 -9.35
CA GLY A 110 -3.61 13.13 -9.15
C GLY A 110 -3.26 13.43 -7.68
N TYR A 111 -3.42 12.48 -6.77
CA TYR A 111 -3.07 12.63 -5.36
C TYR A 111 -1.66 12.11 -5.05
N GLY A 112 -0.88 12.95 -4.37
CA GLY A 112 0.32 12.52 -3.66
C GLY A 112 0.02 11.93 -2.27
N CYS A 113 1.08 11.49 -1.56
CA CYS A 113 0.99 10.91 -0.22
C CYS A 113 0.17 11.77 0.77
N SER A 114 0.35 13.10 0.75
CA SER A 114 -0.37 14.00 1.64
C SER A 114 -1.87 14.07 1.32
N GLY A 115 -2.24 14.04 0.03
CA GLY A 115 -3.64 14.02 -0.40
C GLY A 115 -4.33 12.73 0.03
N LEU A 116 -3.67 11.59 -0.19
CA LEU A 116 -4.17 10.29 0.27
C LEU A 116 -4.34 10.26 1.80
N ASN A 117 -3.34 10.72 2.56
CA ASN A 117 -3.43 10.74 4.03
C ASN A 117 -4.56 11.63 4.56
N LYS A 118 -4.92 12.73 3.88
CA LYS A 118 -6.09 13.54 4.26
C LYS A 118 -7.38 12.74 4.15
N ILE A 119 -7.56 11.98 3.06
CA ILE A 119 -8.73 11.12 2.86
C ILE A 119 -8.78 10.03 3.95
N LEU A 120 -7.65 9.36 4.21
CA LEU A 120 -7.55 8.30 5.21
C LEU A 120 -7.85 8.80 6.62
N ALA A 121 -7.41 10.02 6.95
CA ALA A 121 -7.71 10.66 8.22
C ALA A 121 -9.23 10.88 8.38
N CYS A 122 -9.94 11.31 7.33
CA CYS A 122 -11.39 11.50 7.38
C CYS A 122 -12.18 10.20 7.65
N VAL A 123 -11.63 9.04 7.28
CA VAL A 123 -12.26 7.73 7.50
C VAL A 123 -11.65 6.95 8.66
N ASN A 124 -10.85 7.60 9.52
CA ASN A 124 -10.15 7.00 10.64
C ASN A 124 -9.27 5.78 10.26
N MET A 125 -8.74 5.75 9.04
CA MET A 125 -7.85 4.68 8.59
C MET A 125 -6.38 4.96 8.92
N PRO A 126 -5.55 3.90 9.05
CA PRO A 126 -4.11 4.06 9.22
C PRO A 126 -3.48 4.84 8.06
N LEU A 127 -2.60 5.79 8.40
CA LEU A 127 -1.89 6.61 7.42
C LEU A 127 -0.72 5.86 6.79
N ILE A 128 -0.32 6.27 5.58
CA ILE A 128 0.88 5.76 4.91
C ILE A 128 2.04 6.76 5.03
N SER A 129 3.25 6.26 5.30
CA SER A 129 4.44 7.11 5.30
C SER A 129 4.88 7.45 3.89
N SER A 130 5.42 8.66 3.69
CA SER A 130 5.94 9.11 2.39
C SER A 130 6.98 8.14 1.80
N LYS A 131 7.85 7.55 2.63
CA LYS A 131 8.84 6.56 2.21
C LYS A 131 8.21 5.30 1.61
N ILE A 132 7.13 4.81 2.23
CA ILE A 132 6.41 3.63 1.73
C ILE A 132 5.60 4.00 0.49
N PHE A 133 4.88 5.13 0.51
CA PHE A 133 4.13 5.62 -0.64
C PHE A 133 5.02 5.73 -1.88
N LYS A 134 6.16 6.44 -1.79
CA LYS A 134 7.12 6.61 -2.89
C LYS A 134 7.66 5.29 -3.43
N ARG A 135 7.73 4.25 -2.58
CA ARG A 135 8.18 2.92 -3.00
C ARG A 135 7.15 2.24 -3.90
N TYR A 136 5.88 2.29 -3.54
CA TYR A 136 4.78 1.76 -4.36
C TYR A 136 4.50 2.64 -5.58
N GLU A 137 4.67 3.97 -5.47
CA GLU A 137 4.55 4.90 -6.60
C GLU A 137 5.56 4.57 -7.72
N ARG A 138 6.82 4.26 -7.36
CA ARG A 138 7.85 3.82 -8.34
C ARG A 138 7.55 2.46 -8.97
N GLU A 139 6.81 1.60 -8.27
CA GLU A 139 6.40 0.30 -8.79
C GLU A 139 5.30 0.44 -9.84
N VAL A 140 4.31 1.30 -9.59
CA VAL A 140 3.16 1.50 -10.50
C VAL A 140 3.43 2.50 -11.61
N GLY A 141 4.38 3.42 -11.42
CA GLY A 141 4.71 4.51 -12.35
C GLY A 141 4.90 4.07 -13.81
N PRO A 142 5.76 3.06 -14.09
CA PRO A 142 5.98 2.59 -15.47
C PRO A 142 4.71 2.07 -16.15
N ALA A 143 3.81 1.42 -15.40
CA ALA A 143 2.56 0.93 -15.94
C ALA A 143 1.60 2.08 -16.27
N ILE A 144 1.54 3.11 -15.41
CA ILE A 144 0.74 4.33 -15.65
C ILE A 144 1.27 5.07 -16.88
N GLU A 145 2.58 5.26 -16.97
CA GLU A 145 3.23 5.94 -18.11
C GLU A 145 2.96 5.22 -19.42
N LYS A 146 3.11 3.89 -19.44
CA LYS A 146 2.80 3.07 -20.62
C LYS A 146 1.34 3.20 -21.04
N ALA A 147 0.41 3.09 -20.09
CA ALA A 147 -1.02 3.23 -20.37
C ALA A 147 -1.38 4.62 -20.90
N ALA A 148 -0.76 5.68 -20.35
CA ALA A 148 -0.92 7.04 -20.84
C ALA A 148 -0.38 7.20 -22.27
N GLN A 149 0.81 6.65 -22.55
CA GLN A 149 1.41 6.69 -23.89
C GLN A 149 0.52 5.98 -24.93
N GLU A 150 0.02 4.79 -24.61
CA GLU A 150 -0.90 4.03 -25.48
C GLU A 150 -2.19 4.80 -25.72
N SER A 151 -2.75 5.42 -24.67
CA SER A 151 -3.95 6.25 -24.78
C SER A 151 -3.74 7.45 -25.72
N CYS A 152 -2.62 8.17 -25.57
CA CYS A 152 -2.29 9.31 -26.43
C CYS A 152 -2.07 8.88 -27.90
N LYS A 153 -1.40 7.75 -28.14
CA LYS A 153 -1.20 7.22 -29.49
C LYS A 153 -2.52 6.87 -30.18
N ARG A 154 -3.44 6.26 -29.44
CA ARG A 154 -4.78 5.93 -29.94
C ARG A 154 -5.57 7.20 -30.27
N ALA A 155 -5.63 8.15 -29.34
CA ALA A 155 -6.32 9.43 -29.55
C ALA A 155 -5.79 10.17 -30.80
N ALA A 156 -4.47 10.26 -30.96
CA ALA A 156 -3.86 10.91 -32.13
C ALA A 156 -4.21 10.19 -33.45
N SER A 157 -4.32 8.86 -33.43
CA SER A 157 -4.72 8.08 -34.60
C SER A 157 -6.19 8.29 -34.96
N GLU A 158 -7.06 8.34 -33.96
CA GLU A 158 -8.50 8.62 -34.12
C GLU A 158 -8.74 10.04 -34.63
N GLU A 159 -8.05 11.05 -34.06
CA GLU A 159 -8.09 12.44 -34.52
C GLU A 159 -7.66 12.57 -35.98
N ARG A 160 -6.56 11.91 -36.37
CA ARG A 160 -6.10 11.89 -37.76
C ARG A 160 -7.15 11.32 -38.70
N GLN A 161 -7.79 10.21 -38.34
CA GLN A 161 -8.80 9.58 -39.20
C GLN A 161 -10.04 10.47 -39.34
N LEU A 162 -10.49 11.11 -38.25
CA LEU A 162 -11.61 12.04 -38.29
C LEU A 162 -11.33 13.25 -39.19
N VAL A 163 -10.11 13.78 -39.14
CA VAL A 163 -9.69 14.88 -40.03
C VAL A 163 -9.74 14.45 -41.50
N LEU A 164 -9.17 13.30 -41.84
CA LEU A 164 -9.20 12.78 -43.22
C LEU A 164 -10.63 12.58 -43.73
N ASN A 165 -11.48 11.90 -42.93
CA ASN A 165 -12.88 11.67 -43.29
C ASN A 165 -13.66 12.98 -43.48
N ASN A 166 -13.38 14.01 -42.68
CA ASN A 166 -14.04 15.30 -42.81
C ASN A 166 -13.58 16.06 -44.05
N ILE A 167 -12.29 15.98 -44.41
CA ILE A 167 -11.77 16.56 -45.64
C ILE A 167 -12.41 15.89 -46.86
N GLU A 168 -12.48 14.55 -46.88
CA GLU A 168 -13.12 13.79 -47.97
C GLU A 168 -14.56 14.22 -48.17
N LYS A 169 -15.35 14.32 -47.09
CA LYS A 169 -16.73 14.82 -47.15
C LYS A 169 -16.82 16.22 -47.73
N LEU A 170 -15.94 17.14 -47.32
CA LEU A 170 -15.95 18.52 -47.84
C LEU A 170 -15.62 18.57 -49.34
N CYS A 171 -14.73 17.70 -49.81
CA CYS A 171 -14.41 17.58 -51.23
C CYS A 171 -15.54 16.99 -52.07
N GLU A 172 -16.44 16.17 -51.50
CA GLU A 172 -17.62 15.66 -52.21
C GLU A 172 -18.72 16.73 -52.44
N PHE A 173 -18.68 17.84 -51.69
CA PHE A 173 -19.67 18.94 -51.80
C PHE A 173 -19.20 20.12 -52.69
N LEU A 174 -17.98 20.08 -53.21
CA LEU A 174 -17.38 21.11 -54.09
C LEU A 174 -17.32 20.61 -55.53
#